data_AF-A0A164Z7K4-F1
#
_entry.id   AF-A0A164Z7K4-F1
#
_cell.length_a   1.000
_cell.length_b   1.000
_cell.length_c   1.000
_cell.angle_alpha   90.00
_cell.angle_beta   90.00
_cell.angle_gamma   90.00
#
_symmetry.space_group_name_H-M   'P 1'
#
loop_
_entity.id
_entity.type
_entity.pdbx_description
1 polymer ?
#
loop_
_entity_poly.entity_id
_entity_poly.type
_entity_poly.pdbx_seq_one_letter_code
_entity_poly.pdbx_strand_id
1 'polypeptide(L)'
;MEGANTDGLPEFRTAAEVAEYLADTSDESRYDVLLWAAHCLLNQQISAANEVEGLWELVLGNHTWLEKTKTGYDVEAWDEVRQVAIDVKKRRHRTDEARRKIALCWGQENADLVAGQVQTYNTLCAIRKLAIRMDIMKACHGINRARLHRLRRRARGVSNRIELQASDFLQVADGTIQTGELRFDEITELQIRGGRNALIVPYLSNAFQQRPFFLNDAQTEHKDKGLNQEESMEDGFGPGPAGTQDESMEDGSDPVPP
;
A
#
# COMPACT_ATOMS: atom_id res chain seq x y z
N MET A 1 -27.28 29.78 -31.68
CA MET A 1 -26.67 29.47 -30.37
C MET A 1 -27.80 29.46 -29.37
N GLU A 2 -28.44 28.31 -29.18
CA GLU A 2 -29.28 28.07 -28.01
C GLU A 2 -28.41 27.18 -27.13
N GLY A 3 -27.86 27.75 -26.05
CA GLY A 3 -27.26 26.92 -25.01
C GLY A 3 -28.37 26.07 -24.41
N ALA A 4 -28.10 24.79 -24.18
CA ALA A 4 -29.00 23.96 -23.38
C ALA A 4 -29.35 24.75 -22.10
N ASN A 5 -30.64 24.91 -21.82
CA ASN A 5 -31.09 25.67 -20.66
C ASN A 5 -30.74 24.87 -19.40
N THR A 6 -29.58 25.16 -18.82
CA THR A 6 -29.01 24.45 -17.66
C THR A 6 -29.44 25.06 -16.33
N ASP A 7 -30.30 26.09 -16.36
CA ASP A 7 -30.86 26.73 -15.18
C ASP A 7 -31.66 25.72 -14.35
N GLY A 8 -31.07 25.27 -13.24
CA GLY A 8 -31.67 24.36 -12.27
C GLY A 8 -31.04 22.97 -12.16
N LEU A 9 -30.07 22.63 -13.01
CA LEU A 9 -29.33 21.36 -12.86
C LEU A 9 -28.25 21.48 -11.78
N PRO A 10 -28.06 20.44 -10.94
CA PRO A 10 -27.04 20.43 -9.92
C PRO A 10 -25.63 20.37 -10.52
N GLU A 11 -24.64 20.87 -9.78
CA GLU A 11 -23.23 20.72 -10.14
C GLU A 11 -22.72 19.35 -9.66
N PHE A 12 -22.45 18.44 -10.61
CA PHE A 12 -22.01 17.08 -10.30
C PHE A 12 -20.49 17.00 -10.07
N ARG A 13 -20.07 16.36 -8.98
CA ARG A 13 -18.66 16.13 -8.61
C ARG A 13 -18.24 14.68 -8.69
N THR A 14 -19.18 13.75 -8.62
CA THR A 14 -18.89 12.31 -8.69
C THR A 14 -19.86 11.59 -9.60
N ALA A 15 -19.47 10.43 -10.12
CA ALA A 15 -20.37 9.58 -10.89
C ALA A 15 -21.54 9.04 -10.03
N ALA A 16 -21.29 8.87 -8.71
CA ALA A 16 -22.31 8.42 -7.77
C ALA A 16 -23.46 9.43 -7.62
N GLU A 17 -23.14 10.73 -7.50
CA GLU A 17 -24.14 11.81 -7.47
C GLU A 17 -24.99 11.83 -8.74
N VAL A 18 -24.38 11.56 -9.91
CA VAL A 18 -25.10 11.47 -11.19
C VAL A 18 -26.04 10.27 -11.18
N ALA A 19 -25.59 9.11 -10.73
CA ALA A 19 -26.42 7.91 -10.67
C ALA A 19 -27.64 8.09 -9.75
N GLU A 20 -27.44 8.71 -8.57
CA GLU A 20 -28.51 9.03 -7.63
C GLU A 20 -29.54 9.97 -8.25
N TYR A 21 -29.09 11.03 -8.90
CA TYR A 21 -29.99 11.98 -9.56
C TYR A 21 -30.76 11.34 -10.74
N LEU A 22 -30.12 10.46 -11.51
CA LEU A 22 -30.75 9.75 -12.63
C LEU A 22 -31.83 8.76 -12.19
N ALA A 23 -31.77 8.25 -10.96
CA ALA A 23 -32.78 7.34 -10.41
C ALA A 23 -34.17 8.01 -10.39
N ASP A 24 -34.21 9.29 -10.06
CA ASP A 24 -35.44 10.09 -9.96
C ASP A 24 -35.73 10.94 -11.21
N THR A 25 -34.88 10.88 -12.23
CA THR A 25 -35.03 11.64 -13.48
C THR A 25 -35.82 10.85 -14.53
N SER A 26 -36.78 11.50 -15.19
CA SER A 26 -37.55 10.93 -16.32
C SER A 26 -36.67 10.60 -17.53
N ASP A 27 -37.01 9.53 -18.28
CA ASP A 27 -36.25 9.10 -19.47
C ASP A 27 -36.09 10.19 -20.54
N GLU A 28 -37.04 11.14 -20.57
CA GLU A 28 -37.00 12.27 -21.49
C GLU A 28 -35.85 13.23 -21.19
N SER A 29 -35.51 13.45 -19.92
CA SER A 29 -34.48 14.41 -19.46
C SER A 29 -33.14 13.77 -19.11
N ARG A 30 -33.06 12.43 -19.04
CA ARG A 30 -31.82 11.71 -18.68
C ARG A 30 -30.63 12.05 -19.57
N TYR A 31 -30.86 12.25 -20.87
CA TYR A 31 -29.78 12.60 -21.81
C TYR A 31 -29.15 13.96 -21.48
N ASP A 32 -29.97 14.98 -21.23
CA ASP A 32 -29.50 16.34 -20.95
C ASP A 32 -28.75 16.39 -19.61
N VAL A 33 -29.24 15.63 -18.61
CA VAL A 33 -28.57 15.45 -17.33
C VAL A 33 -27.20 14.77 -17.50
N LEU A 34 -27.13 13.70 -18.28
CA LEU A 34 -25.88 12.99 -18.56
C LEU A 34 -24.86 13.88 -19.28
N LEU A 35 -25.31 14.67 -20.26
CA LEU A 35 -24.46 15.62 -20.99
C LEU A 35 -23.96 16.74 -20.08
N TRP A 36 -24.83 17.28 -19.22
CA TRP A 36 -24.43 18.27 -18.22
C TRP A 36 -23.40 17.70 -17.23
N ALA A 37 -23.61 16.48 -16.74
CA ALA A 37 -22.66 15.79 -15.89
C ALA A 37 -21.30 15.58 -16.57
N ALA A 38 -21.28 15.24 -17.86
CA ALA A 38 -20.05 15.16 -18.64
C ALA A 38 -19.28 16.48 -18.62
N HIS A 39 -19.96 17.61 -18.85
CA HIS A 39 -19.35 18.94 -18.75
C HIS A 39 -18.84 19.25 -17.34
N CYS A 40 -19.61 18.94 -16.29
CA CYS A 40 -19.18 19.16 -14.91
C CYS A 40 -17.91 18.36 -14.56
N LEU A 41 -17.85 17.08 -14.94
CA LEU A 41 -16.74 16.19 -14.58
C LEU A 41 -15.50 16.42 -15.46
N LEU A 42 -15.64 16.76 -16.74
CA LEU A 42 -14.51 17.10 -17.62
C LEU A 42 -13.86 18.44 -17.24
N ASN A 43 -14.65 19.41 -16.77
CA ASN A 43 -14.13 20.71 -16.32
C ASN A 43 -13.44 20.64 -14.95
N GLN A 44 -13.60 19.53 -14.22
CA GLN A 44 -12.84 19.29 -13.00
C GLN A 44 -11.39 18.92 -13.35
N GLN A 45 -10.44 19.41 -12.56
CA GLN A 45 -9.03 19.09 -12.75
C GLN A 45 -8.75 17.57 -12.68
N ILE A 46 -7.50 17.19 -13.00
CA ILE A 46 -6.95 15.83 -13.15
C ILE A 46 -7.45 14.77 -12.14
N SER A 47 -7.91 15.15 -10.94
CA SER A 47 -8.49 14.24 -9.94
C SER A 47 -9.81 13.57 -10.32
N ALA A 48 -10.56 14.09 -11.29
CA ALA A 48 -11.89 13.57 -11.65
C ALA A 48 -11.87 12.42 -12.68
N ALA A 49 -10.71 11.96 -13.14
CA ALA A 49 -10.63 10.98 -14.23
C ALA A 49 -11.33 9.65 -13.93
N ASN A 50 -11.31 9.18 -12.67
CA ASN A 50 -12.06 7.99 -12.25
C ASN A 50 -13.57 8.22 -12.26
N GLU A 51 -14.02 9.44 -11.94
CA GLU A 51 -15.43 9.81 -11.98
C GLU A 51 -15.92 9.92 -13.44
N VAL A 52 -15.09 10.42 -14.35
CA VAL A 52 -15.38 10.43 -15.79
C VAL A 52 -15.51 9.00 -16.33
N GLU A 53 -14.68 8.06 -15.87
CA GLU A 53 -14.86 6.63 -16.18
C GLU A 53 -16.18 6.08 -15.62
N GLY A 54 -16.52 6.39 -14.36
CA GLY A 54 -17.79 5.97 -13.76
C GLY A 54 -19.00 6.52 -14.53
N LEU A 55 -18.95 7.79 -14.96
CA LEU A 55 -19.97 8.38 -15.82
C LEU A 55 -20.08 7.63 -17.15
N TRP A 56 -18.95 7.30 -17.78
CA TRP A 56 -18.94 6.53 -19.03
C TRP A 56 -19.58 5.14 -18.87
N GLU A 57 -19.36 4.47 -17.75
CA GLU A 57 -20.02 3.20 -17.44
C GLU A 57 -21.54 3.35 -17.25
N LEU A 58 -22.00 4.42 -16.59
CA LEU A 58 -23.41 4.75 -16.45
C LEU A 58 -24.07 5.01 -17.81
N VAL A 59 -23.39 5.75 -18.69
CA VAL A 59 -23.82 6.02 -20.06
C VAL A 59 -23.95 4.70 -20.83
N LEU A 60 -22.94 3.83 -20.81
CA LEU A 60 -23.01 2.53 -21.49
C LEU A 60 -24.16 1.64 -21.00
N GLY A 61 -24.49 1.70 -19.70
CA GLY A 61 -25.60 0.98 -19.11
C GLY A 61 -26.98 1.59 -19.42
N ASN A 62 -27.03 2.85 -19.85
CA ASN A 62 -28.26 3.58 -20.11
C ASN A 62 -28.48 3.73 -21.63
N HIS A 63 -29.34 2.93 -22.24
CA HIS A 63 -29.50 2.94 -23.71
C HIS A 63 -30.10 4.24 -24.30
N THR A 64 -30.58 5.17 -23.46
CA THR A 64 -31.26 6.41 -23.90
C THR A 64 -30.36 7.40 -24.66
N TRP A 65 -29.02 7.36 -24.49
CA TRP A 65 -28.11 8.23 -25.26
C TRP A 65 -27.93 7.79 -26.72
N LEU A 66 -28.15 6.50 -27.03
CA LEU A 66 -28.02 5.97 -28.39
C LEU A 66 -29.10 6.51 -29.33
N GLU A 67 -30.26 6.89 -28.78
CA GLU A 67 -31.41 7.36 -29.54
C GLU A 67 -31.44 8.90 -29.73
N LYS A 68 -30.61 9.63 -28.95
CA LYS A 68 -30.69 11.09 -28.82
C LYS A 68 -29.42 11.86 -29.18
N THR A 69 -28.35 11.22 -29.68
CA THR A 69 -27.16 11.93 -30.20
C THR A 69 -27.56 12.87 -31.34
N LYS A 70 -27.80 14.14 -31.00
CA LYS A 70 -28.54 15.07 -31.87
C LYS A 70 -27.71 16.20 -32.43
N THR A 71 -26.48 16.45 -32.00
CA THR A 71 -25.64 17.50 -32.63
C THR A 71 -24.14 17.18 -32.56
N GLY A 72 -23.33 17.86 -33.38
CA GLY A 72 -21.87 17.65 -33.42
C GLY A 72 -21.13 18.03 -32.13
N TYR A 73 -21.65 18.96 -31.33
CA TYR A 73 -21.07 19.36 -30.04
C TYR A 73 -21.23 18.25 -28.98
N ASP A 74 -22.39 17.57 -28.98
CA ASP A 74 -22.63 16.44 -28.08
C ASP A 74 -21.65 15.29 -28.38
N VAL A 75 -21.35 15.07 -29.66
CA VAL A 75 -20.40 14.04 -30.10
C VAL A 75 -18.98 14.32 -29.59
N GLU A 76 -18.52 15.57 -29.64
CA GLU A 76 -17.18 15.96 -29.14
C GLU A 76 -17.04 15.73 -27.63
N ALA A 77 -18.05 16.12 -26.83
CA ALA A 77 -18.04 15.90 -25.39
C ALA A 77 -18.03 14.39 -25.06
N TRP A 78 -18.81 13.57 -25.79
CA TRP A 78 -18.82 12.12 -25.58
C TRP A 78 -17.52 11.44 -26.01
N ASP A 79 -16.89 11.89 -27.10
CA ASP A 79 -15.58 11.41 -27.53
C ASP A 79 -14.50 11.73 -26.49
N GLU A 80 -14.55 12.92 -25.87
CA GLU A 80 -13.64 13.29 -24.79
C GLU A 80 -13.84 12.43 -23.53
N VAL A 81 -15.08 12.27 -23.05
CA VAL A 81 -15.42 11.38 -21.92
C VAL A 81 -14.92 9.97 -22.19
N ARG A 82 -15.20 9.43 -23.38
CA ARG A 82 -14.77 8.09 -23.80
C ARG A 82 -13.26 7.97 -23.80
N GLN A 83 -12.55 8.95 -24.35
CA GLN A 83 -11.09 8.93 -24.42
C GLN A 83 -10.46 8.94 -23.02
N VAL A 84 -10.97 9.78 -22.12
CA VAL A 84 -10.53 9.82 -20.72
C VAL A 84 -10.77 8.48 -20.03
N ALA A 85 -11.96 7.90 -20.18
CA ALA A 85 -12.31 6.59 -19.60
C ALA A 85 -11.38 5.47 -20.11
N ILE A 86 -11.11 5.43 -21.43
CA ILE A 86 -10.16 4.48 -22.03
C ILE A 86 -8.77 4.65 -21.43
N ASP A 87 -8.29 5.89 -21.28
CA ASP A 87 -6.97 6.16 -20.75
C ASP A 87 -6.82 5.78 -19.28
N VAL A 88 -7.85 6.01 -18.46
CA VAL A 88 -7.91 5.58 -17.06
C VAL A 88 -7.86 4.07 -16.97
N LYS A 89 -8.72 3.37 -17.72
CA LYS A 89 -8.73 1.90 -17.79
C LYS A 89 -7.38 1.33 -18.23
N LYS A 90 -6.74 1.94 -19.22
CA LYS A 90 -5.41 1.56 -19.71
C LYS A 90 -4.32 1.81 -18.67
N ARG A 91 -4.42 2.86 -17.84
CA ARG A 91 -3.49 3.12 -16.73
C ARG A 91 -3.67 2.10 -15.60
N ARG A 92 -4.91 1.79 -15.22
CA ARG A 92 -5.22 0.75 -14.22
C ARG A 92 -4.71 -0.62 -14.67
N HIS A 93 -5.02 -1.03 -15.90
CA HIS A 93 -4.51 -2.29 -16.46
C HIS A 93 -2.98 -2.38 -16.44
N ARG A 94 -2.27 -1.30 -16.80
CA ARG A 94 -0.80 -1.24 -16.74
C ARG A 94 -0.27 -1.40 -15.31
N THR A 95 -0.96 -0.82 -14.34
CA THR A 95 -0.63 -0.90 -12.91
C THR A 95 -0.83 -2.34 -12.41
N ASP A 96 -1.96 -2.96 -12.75
CA ASP A 96 -2.28 -4.34 -12.37
C ASP A 96 -1.34 -5.35 -13.04
N GLU A 97 -0.98 -5.12 -14.30
CA GLU A 97 0.02 -5.92 -15.01
C GLU A 97 1.40 -5.82 -14.35
N ALA A 98 1.81 -4.61 -13.93
CA ALA A 98 3.08 -4.44 -13.22
C ALA A 98 3.07 -5.18 -11.87
N ARG A 99 1.97 -5.10 -11.10
CA ARG A 99 1.79 -5.84 -9.83
C ARG A 99 1.85 -7.35 -10.06
N ARG A 100 1.11 -7.87 -11.04
CA ARG A 100 1.15 -9.29 -11.41
C ARG A 100 2.57 -9.76 -11.74
N LYS A 101 3.34 -8.96 -12.49
CA LYS A 101 4.73 -9.31 -12.82
C LYS A 101 5.67 -9.32 -11.60
N ILE A 102 5.43 -8.49 -10.59
CA ILE A 102 6.17 -8.55 -9.33
C ILE A 102 5.81 -9.82 -8.56
N ALA A 103 4.51 -10.14 -8.47
CA ALA A 103 4.01 -11.34 -7.82
C ALA A 103 4.53 -12.63 -8.47
N LEU A 104 4.72 -12.65 -9.79
CA LEU A 104 5.36 -13.78 -10.49
C LEU A 104 6.81 -14.00 -10.07
N CYS A 105 7.54 -12.96 -9.65
CA CYS A 105 8.94 -13.07 -9.23
C CYS A 105 9.10 -13.43 -7.75
N TRP A 106 8.27 -12.86 -6.87
CA TRP A 106 8.45 -12.95 -5.42
C TRP A 106 7.31 -13.66 -4.67
N GLY A 107 6.24 -14.04 -5.37
CA GLY A 107 4.98 -14.47 -4.76
C GLY A 107 4.07 -13.28 -4.41
N GLN A 108 2.78 -13.57 -4.26
CA GLN A 108 1.75 -12.56 -4.03
C GLN A 108 1.94 -11.81 -2.71
N GLU A 109 2.21 -12.53 -1.61
CA GLU A 109 2.41 -11.93 -0.27
C GLU A 109 3.56 -10.92 -0.25
N ASN A 110 4.70 -11.28 -0.84
CA ASN A 110 5.87 -10.40 -0.91
C ASN A 110 5.64 -9.20 -1.86
N ALA A 111 4.90 -9.40 -2.93
CA ALA A 111 4.49 -8.31 -3.81
C ALA A 111 3.59 -7.32 -3.07
N ASP A 112 2.64 -7.80 -2.28
CA ASP A 112 1.75 -6.94 -1.49
C ASP A 112 2.51 -6.22 -0.35
N LEU A 113 3.48 -6.88 0.27
CA LEU A 113 4.36 -6.28 1.28
C LEU A 113 5.15 -5.08 0.72
N VAL A 114 5.77 -5.22 -0.45
CA VAL A 114 6.66 -4.19 -1.03
C VAL A 114 5.88 -3.15 -1.85
N ALA A 115 4.88 -3.60 -2.60
CA ALA A 115 4.18 -2.80 -3.61
C ALA A 115 2.71 -2.50 -3.26
N GLY A 116 2.16 -3.06 -2.18
CA GLY A 116 0.75 -2.93 -1.83
C GLY A 116 0.29 -1.47 -1.69
N GLN A 117 1.11 -0.64 -1.06
CA GLN A 117 0.84 0.79 -0.84
C GLN A 117 1.27 1.69 -2.02
N VAL A 118 1.89 1.13 -3.06
CA VAL A 118 2.41 1.90 -4.20
C VAL A 118 1.36 1.97 -5.31
N GLN A 119 0.89 3.18 -5.60
CA GLN A 119 -0.14 3.40 -6.62
C GLN A 119 0.42 3.85 -7.98
N THR A 120 1.64 4.36 -8.03
CA THR A 120 2.20 4.90 -9.28
C THR A 120 2.82 3.81 -10.15
N TYR A 121 2.43 3.73 -11.42
CA TYR A 121 3.01 2.81 -12.41
C TYR A 121 4.54 2.86 -12.49
N ASN A 122 5.13 4.06 -12.46
CA ASN A 122 6.58 4.24 -12.55
C ASN A 122 7.33 3.55 -11.39
N THR A 123 6.81 3.68 -10.17
CA THR A 123 7.41 3.02 -9.00
C THR A 123 7.20 1.51 -9.05
N LEU A 124 6.04 1.03 -9.50
CA LEU A 124 5.81 -0.41 -9.72
C LEU A 124 6.75 -0.97 -10.79
N CYS A 125 7.04 -0.23 -11.87
CA CYS A 125 8.04 -0.65 -12.85
C CYS A 125 9.45 -0.75 -12.27
N ALA A 126 9.81 0.15 -11.35
CA ALA A 126 11.10 0.09 -10.67
C ALA A 126 11.18 -1.11 -9.70
N ILE A 127 10.12 -1.38 -8.94
CA ILE A 127 10.01 -2.57 -8.08
C ILE A 127 10.06 -3.84 -8.94
N ARG A 128 9.38 -3.87 -10.09
CA ARG A 128 9.47 -5.00 -11.03
C ARG A 128 10.89 -5.25 -11.52
N LYS A 129 11.63 -4.19 -11.86
CA LYS A 129 13.05 -4.31 -12.26
C LYS A 129 13.91 -4.87 -11.13
N LEU A 130 13.65 -4.44 -9.90
CA LEU A 130 14.29 -4.99 -8.70
C LEU A 130 13.97 -6.48 -8.54
N ALA A 131 12.70 -6.86 -8.69
CA ALA A 131 12.23 -8.24 -8.55
C ALA A 131 12.80 -9.22 -9.58
N ILE A 132 13.05 -8.75 -10.80
CA ILE A 132 13.70 -9.55 -11.84
C ILE A 132 15.18 -9.80 -11.50
N ARG A 133 15.83 -8.90 -10.75
CA ARG A 133 17.29 -8.91 -10.55
C ARG A 133 17.76 -9.62 -9.29
N MET A 134 16.93 -9.71 -8.26
CA MET A 134 17.32 -10.29 -6.99
C MET A 134 16.16 -10.93 -6.24
N ASP A 135 16.51 -11.83 -5.32
CA ASP A 135 15.57 -12.42 -4.37
C ASP A 135 14.98 -11.37 -3.43
N ILE A 136 13.82 -11.70 -2.86
CA ILE A 136 13.06 -10.80 -1.99
C ILE A 136 13.86 -10.36 -0.75
N MET A 137 14.67 -11.24 -0.15
CA MET A 137 15.41 -10.91 1.07
C MET A 137 16.46 -9.82 0.81
N LYS A 138 17.26 -9.99 -0.26
CA LYS A 138 18.24 -8.97 -0.67
C LYS A 138 17.56 -7.66 -1.09
N ALA A 139 16.44 -7.76 -1.81
CA ALA A 139 15.66 -6.59 -2.21
C ALA A 139 15.20 -5.79 -0.99
N CYS A 140 14.63 -6.46 0.00
CA CYS A 140 14.14 -5.82 1.22
C CYS A 140 15.25 -5.18 2.05
N HIS A 141 16.41 -5.83 2.18
CA HIS A 141 17.58 -5.22 2.82
C HIS A 141 18.02 -3.93 2.11
N GLY A 142 18.09 -3.98 0.78
CA GLY A 142 18.40 -2.81 -0.04
C GLY A 142 17.36 -1.70 0.11
N ILE A 143 16.06 -2.03 0.13
CA ILE A 143 14.99 -1.05 0.29
C ILE A 143 15.03 -0.40 1.68
N ASN A 144 15.27 -1.19 2.74
CA ASN A 144 15.43 -0.67 4.10
C ASN A 144 16.61 0.33 4.17
N ARG A 145 17.75 0.00 3.54
CA ARG A 145 18.90 0.92 3.42
C ARG A 145 18.57 2.17 2.60
N ALA A 146 17.83 2.05 1.51
CA ALA A 146 17.39 3.19 0.72
C ALA A 146 16.51 4.15 1.53
N ARG A 147 15.59 3.60 2.33
CA ARG A 147 14.74 4.39 3.23
C ARG A 147 15.58 5.10 4.30
N LEU A 148 16.55 4.41 4.89
CA LEU A 148 17.48 5.00 5.84
C LEU A 148 18.30 6.14 5.22
N HIS A 149 18.81 5.95 4.00
CA HIS A 149 19.51 6.99 3.26
C HIS A 149 18.64 8.23 3.06
N ARG A 150 17.35 8.08 2.75
CA ARG A 150 16.41 9.21 2.66
C ARG A 150 16.22 9.93 3.99
N LEU A 151 16.04 9.19 5.08
CA LEU A 151 15.89 9.76 6.42
C LEU A 151 17.13 10.57 6.82
N ARG A 152 18.32 10.06 6.47
CA ARG A 152 19.61 10.72 6.75
C ARG A 152 19.89 11.92 5.84
N ARG A 153 19.48 11.88 4.56
CA ARG A 153 19.76 12.91 3.54
C ARG A 153 18.85 14.14 3.59
N ARG A 154 18.29 14.51 4.75
CA ARG A 154 17.62 15.83 4.91
C ARG A 154 18.66 16.95 4.84
N ALA A 155 19.09 17.31 3.63
CA ALA A 155 20.02 18.37 3.31
C ALA A 155 19.47 19.24 2.17
N ARG A 156 19.91 20.49 2.11
CA ARG A 156 19.48 21.49 1.12
C ARG A 156 19.76 20.96 -0.31
N GLY A 157 18.72 20.84 -1.14
CA GLY A 157 18.83 20.39 -2.55
C GLY A 157 18.48 18.92 -2.82
N VAL A 158 18.15 18.13 -1.79
CA VAL A 158 17.60 16.76 -1.93
C VAL A 158 16.09 16.81 -1.72
N SER A 159 15.32 16.03 -2.48
CA SER A 159 13.86 15.91 -2.31
C SER A 159 13.51 15.66 -0.84
N ASN A 160 12.73 16.56 -0.22
CA ASN A 160 12.31 16.48 1.18
C ASN A 160 11.33 15.34 1.47
N ARG A 161 10.93 14.55 0.46
CA ARG A 161 9.97 13.46 0.63
C ARG A 161 10.66 12.29 1.34
N ILE A 162 10.15 11.96 2.53
CA ILE A 162 10.61 10.85 3.37
C ILE A 162 10.28 9.49 2.71
N GLU A 163 9.21 9.46 1.92
CA GLU A 163 8.75 8.28 1.20
C GLU A 163 9.71 7.83 0.11
N LEU A 164 9.77 6.52 -0.12
CA LEU A 164 10.54 5.91 -1.20
C LEU A 164 9.97 6.32 -2.56
N GLN A 165 10.85 6.58 -3.52
CA GLN A 165 10.52 6.88 -4.91
C GLN A 165 11.08 5.81 -5.84
N ALA A 166 10.61 5.80 -7.09
CA ALA A 166 11.06 4.87 -8.13
C ALA A 166 12.60 4.81 -8.25
N SER A 167 13.30 5.93 -8.13
CA SER A 167 14.76 6.00 -8.20
C SER A 167 15.46 5.19 -7.12
N ASP A 168 14.88 5.08 -5.93
CA ASP A 168 15.48 4.34 -4.81
C ASP A 168 15.48 2.84 -5.11
N PHE A 169 14.38 2.30 -5.65
CA PHE A 169 14.30 0.90 -6.08
C PHE A 169 15.26 0.61 -7.24
N LEU A 170 15.45 1.55 -8.15
CA LEU A 170 16.43 1.42 -9.24
C LEU A 170 17.87 1.39 -8.71
N GLN A 171 18.20 2.26 -7.74
CA GLN A 171 19.52 2.30 -7.09
C GLN A 171 19.82 1.03 -6.30
N VAL A 172 18.80 0.36 -5.75
CA VAL A 172 18.99 -0.98 -5.18
C VAL A 172 19.22 -2.00 -6.30
N ALA A 173 18.41 -1.94 -7.36
CA ALA A 173 18.47 -2.88 -8.47
C ALA A 173 19.77 -2.82 -9.29
N ASP A 174 20.43 -1.66 -9.33
CA ASP A 174 21.73 -1.46 -9.99
C ASP A 174 22.95 -1.64 -9.07
N GLY A 175 22.72 -1.88 -7.77
CA GLY A 175 23.76 -2.09 -6.78
C GLY A 175 24.39 -0.81 -6.21
N THR A 176 23.89 0.37 -6.58
CA THR A 176 24.31 1.66 -5.98
C THR A 176 24.05 1.68 -4.48
N ILE A 177 22.89 1.14 -4.06
CA ILE A 177 22.57 0.92 -2.65
C ILE A 177 22.92 -0.52 -2.30
N GLN A 178 23.84 -0.66 -1.36
CA GLN A 178 24.26 -1.97 -0.86
C GLN A 178 23.08 -2.73 -0.25
N THR A 179 23.03 -4.04 -0.45
CA THR A 179 21.95 -4.95 0.03
C THR A 179 22.33 -5.76 1.28
N GLY A 180 23.42 -5.37 1.95
CA GLY A 180 23.85 -6.01 3.19
C GLY A 180 22.90 -5.77 4.36
N GLU A 181 23.10 -6.49 5.45
CA GLU A 181 22.26 -6.33 6.62
C GLU A 181 22.42 -4.95 7.29
N LEU A 182 21.34 -4.41 7.83
CA LEU A 182 21.37 -3.20 8.64
C LEU A 182 21.91 -3.51 10.02
N ARG A 183 22.71 -2.58 10.56
CA ARG A 183 23.16 -2.66 11.94
C ARG A 183 22.04 -2.26 12.91
N PHE A 184 22.18 -2.62 14.18
CA PHE A 184 21.17 -2.36 15.21
C PHE A 184 20.83 -0.87 15.39
N ASP A 185 21.84 0.01 15.33
CA ASP A 185 21.67 1.46 15.38
C ASP A 185 20.82 1.98 14.21
N GLU A 186 21.00 1.40 13.03
CA GLU A 186 20.28 1.76 11.81
C GLU A 186 18.83 1.29 11.81
N ILE A 187 18.57 0.09 12.36
CA ILE A 187 17.21 -0.43 12.58
C ILE A 187 16.47 0.48 13.56
N THR A 188 17.12 0.85 14.65
CA THR A 188 16.56 1.76 15.67
C THR A 188 16.23 3.12 15.05
N GLU A 189 17.15 3.67 14.23
CA GLU A 189 16.90 4.93 13.52
C GLU A 189 15.69 4.85 12.57
N LEU A 190 15.56 3.75 11.81
CA LEU A 190 14.41 3.52 10.94
C LEU A 190 13.09 3.47 11.72
N GLN A 191 13.06 2.77 12.85
CA GLN A 191 11.87 2.65 13.68
C GLN A 191 11.47 3.98 14.32
N ILE A 192 12.45 4.73 14.86
CA ILE A 192 12.20 6.02 15.52
C ILE A 192 11.77 7.08 14.51
N ARG A 193 12.47 7.19 13.37
CA ARG A 193 12.27 8.31 12.42
C ARG A 193 11.28 7.99 11.30
N GLY A 194 11.13 6.72 10.94
CA GLY A 194 10.19 6.25 9.92
C GLY A 194 8.88 5.68 10.48
N GLY A 195 8.81 5.44 11.80
CA GLY A 195 7.65 4.85 12.47
C GLY A 195 7.57 3.33 12.33
N ARG A 196 6.48 2.74 12.88
CA ARG A 196 6.30 1.27 12.99
C ARG A 196 6.32 0.51 11.66
N ASN A 197 6.02 1.16 10.54
CA ASN A 197 5.97 0.55 9.20
C ASN A 197 7.20 0.87 8.33
N ALA A 198 8.28 1.38 8.94
CA ALA A 198 9.47 1.78 8.21
C ALA A 198 10.25 0.59 7.63
N LEU A 199 10.22 -0.56 8.32
CA LEU A 199 10.93 -1.77 7.94
C LEU A 199 10.02 -2.67 7.10
N ILE A 200 10.52 -3.09 5.93
CA ILE A 200 9.82 -4.03 5.07
C ILE A 200 10.09 -5.47 5.51
N VAL A 201 11.33 -5.78 5.89
CA VAL A 201 11.68 -7.05 6.55
C VAL A 201 11.78 -6.82 8.05
N PRO A 202 10.97 -7.54 8.86
CA PRO A 202 11.26 -7.71 10.28
C PRO A 202 12.58 -8.46 10.41
N TYR A 203 13.57 -7.86 11.08
CA TYR A 203 14.79 -8.57 11.42
C TYR A 203 14.48 -9.63 12.49
N LEU A 204 14.16 -10.84 12.04
CA LEU A 204 14.45 -12.03 12.84
C LEU A 204 15.91 -12.41 12.57
N SER A 205 16.84 -11.56 13.02
CA SER A 205 18.14 -12.12 13.36
C SER A 205 17.88 -13.12 14.49
N ASN A 206 18.53 -14.28 14.50
CA ASN A 206 18.43 -15.24 15.60
C ASN A 206 18.72 -14.62 16.99
N ALA A 207 19.21 -13.38 17.08
CA ALA A 207 19.33 -12.61 18.32
C ALA A 207 18.00 -12.05 18.88
N PHE A 208 16.94 -11.93 18.06
CA PHE A 208 15.63 -11.43 18.49
C PHE A 208 14.71 -12.51 19.08
N GLN A 209 14.98 -13.79 18.82
CA GLN A 209 14.26 -14.90 19.47
C GLN A 209 14.81 -15.23 20.87
N GLN A 210 15.96 -14.67 21.28
CA GLN A 210 16.57 -14.92 22.59
C GLN A 210 16.50 -13.74 23.55
N ARG A 211 15.78 -12.66 23.22
CA ARG A 211 15.52 -11.60 24.19
C ARG A 211 14.02 -11.54 24.46
N PRO A 212 13.56 -11.89 25.68
CA PRO A 212 12.18 -11.58 26.03
C PRO A 212 12.03 -10.06 25.89
N PHE A 213 10.96 -9.68 25.19
CA PHE A 213 10.44 -8.32 25.22
C PHE A 213 10.22 -7.93 26.69
N PHE A 214 11.20 -7.27 27.32
CA PHE A 214 10.95 -6.47 28.50
C PHE A 214 10.33 -5.15 28.03
N LEU A 215 9.07 -5.24 27.64
CA LEU A 215 8.12 -4.16 27.82
C LEU A 215 7.37 -4.51 29.10
N ASN A 216 7.92 -4.14 30.24
CA ASN A 216 7.18 -3.71 31.43
C ASN A 216 8.14 -3.10 32.46
N ASP A 217 7.63 -2.06 33.11
CA ASP A 217 8.12 -1.41 34.32
C ASP A 217 9.22 -0.36 34.17
N ALA A 218 8.87 0.74 33.49
CA ALA A 218 9.30 2.06 33.96
C ALA A 218 8.18 2.62 34.85
N GLN A 219 8.36 2.38 36.14
CA GLN A 219 7.53 2.84 37.25
C GLN A 219 7.30 4.35 37.21
N THR A 220 6.03 4.71 37.35
CA THR A 220 5.58 5.83 38.18
C THR A 220 6.13 5.67 39.61
N GLU A 221 7.35 6.13 39.84
CA GLU A 221 7.87 6.40 41.18
C GLU A 221 7.83 7.91 41.44
N HIS A 222 6.74 8.35 42.07
CA HIS A 222 6.75 9.51 42.96
C HIS A 222 5.59 9.37 43.94
N LYS A 223 5.85 8.75 45.09
CA LYS A 223 5.84 9.41 46.40
C LYS A 223 5.85 8.38 47.52
N ASP A 224 6.99 8.33 48.19
CA ASP A 224 7.09 8.05 49.61
C ASP A 224 6.00 8.79 50.40
N LYS A 225 5.28 8.05 51.24
CA LYS A 225 5.14 8.34 52.67
C LYS A 225 4.38 7.21 53.38
N GLY A 226 5.14 6.38 54.09
CA GLY A 226 4.90 6.17 55.51
C GLY A 226 4.12 4.92 55.95
N LEU A 227 4.77 4.22 56.90
CA LEU A 227 4.24 3.49 58.05
C LEU A 227 4.11 1.95 57.98
N ASN A 228 5.20 1.32 58.47
CA ASN A 228 5.30 0.32 59.55
C ASN A 228 4.14 -0.67 59.82
N GLN A 229 4.46 -1.96 59.78
CA GLN A 229 4.51 -2.94 60.91
C GLN A 229 4.58 -4.36 60.30
N GLU A 230 5.71 -5.08 60.46
CA GLU A 230 5.89 -6.18 61.43
C GLU A 230 4.80 -7.26 61.38
N GLU A 231 5.13 -8.44 60.84
CA GLU A 231 5.09 -9.70 61.61
C GLU A 231 5.65 -10.91 60.84
N SER A 232 6.19 -11.82 61.65
CA SER A 232 7.02 -13.00 61.46
C SER A 232 6.33 -14.29 61.01
N MET A 233 7.14 -15.26 60.55
CA MET A 233 7.14 -16.75 60.77
C MET A 233 7.49 -17.46 59.46
N GLU A 234 8.68 -18.06 59.30
CA GLU A 234 9.15 -19.38 59.79
C GLU A 234 8.56 -20.61 59.06
N ASP A 235 9.42 -21.64 58.98
CA ASP A 235 9.31 -22.98 58.37
C ASP A 235 9.53 -23.07 56.85
N GLY A 236 10.40 -23.91 56.29
CA GLY A 236 11.12 -25.07 56.80
C GLY A 236 11.03 -26.23 55.78
N PHE A 237 12.14 -26.97 55.59
CA PHE A 237 12.32 -28.25 54.84
C PHE A 237 12.73 -28.22 53.34
N GLY A 238 13.98 -28.61 53.08
CA GLY A 238 14.38 -29.41 51.90
C GLY A 238 14.37 -30.92 52.26
N PRO A 239 15.15 -31.82 51.61
CA PRO A 239 15.75 -31.80 50.28
C PRO A 239 15.50 -33.12 49.47
N GLY A 240 15.93 -33.16 48.19
CA GLY A 240 16.66 -34.33 47.68
C GLY A 240 16.12 -35.13 46.47
N PRO A 241 16.99 -35.91 45.80
CA PRO A 241 17.02 -36.07 44.33
C PRO A 241 16.98 -37.55 43.84
N ALA A 242 16.81 -37.77 42.53
CA ALA A 242 17.25 -38.94 41.72
C ALA A 242 16.58 -38.82 40.33
N GLY A 243 17.11 -39.25 39.19
CA GLY A 243 18.32 -39.97 38.83
C GLY A 243 18.26 -40.29 37.31
N THR A 244 19.37 -40.04 36.64
CA THR A 244 20.02 -40.80 35.54
C THR A 244 19.28 -41.88 34.70
N GLN A 245 19.53 -41.74 33.37
CA GLN A 245 19.99 -42.74 32.37
C GLN A 245 19.03 -43.83 31.83
N ASP A 246 18.85 -43.89 30.51
CA ASP A 246 19.49 -44.83 29.54
C ASP A 246 18.88 -44.60 28.14
N GLU A 247 19.68 -44.33 27.09
CA GLU A 247 20.25 -45.29 26.13
C GLU A 247 19.24 -46.23 25.46
N SER A 248 19.07 -46.10 24.13
CA SER A 248 19.44 -47.17 23.18
C SER A 248 19.03 -46.85 21.73
N MET A 249 20.01 -47.09 20.84
CA MET A 249 19.95 -47.77 19.52
C MET A 249 18.93 -47.28 18.47
N GLU A 250 19.42 -46.74 17.35
CA GLU A 250 19.76 -47.49 16.11
C GLU A 250 18.55 -48.25 15.53
N ASP A 251 18.11 -47.87 14.33
CA ASP A 251 18.42 -48.60 13.09
C ASP A 251 17.46 -48.16 11.94
N GLY A 252 17.92 -48.30 10.70
CA GLY A 252 17.03 -48.67 9.60
C GLY A 252 16.57 -47.59 8.62
N SER A 253 17.43 -47.29 7.64
CA SER A 253 17.17 -47.46 6.20
C SER A 253 15.84 -46.93 5.57
N ASP A 254 15.98 -45.89 4.74
CA ASP A 254 15.57 -45.73 3.32
C ASP A 254 14.42 -46.61 2.70
N PRO A 255 13.82 -46.24 1.53
CA PRO A 255 13.34 -44.94 1.05
C PRO A 255 12.00 -45.02 0.22
N VAL A 256 11.53 -43.86 -0.30
CA VAL A 256 10.64 -43.53 -1.47
C VAL A 256 9.37 -44.38 -1.76
N PRO A 257 8.18 -43.76 -1.95
CA PRO A 257 7.56 -43.66 -3.29
C PRO A 257 6.60 -42.44 -3.47
N PRO A 258 5.88 -42.31 -4.59
CA PRO A 258 6.28 -42.31 -6.00
C PRO A 258 6.41 -40.89 -6.61
#